data_AF-C4JK97-F1
#
_entry.id   AF-C4JK97-F1
#
_cell.length_a   1.000
_cell.length_b   1.000
_cell.length_c   1.000
_cell.angle_alpha   90.00
_cell.angle_beta   90.00
_cell.angle_gamma   90.00
#
_symmetry.space_group_name_H-M   'P 1'
#
loop_
_entity.id
_entity.type
_entity.pdbx_description
1 polymer ?
#
loop_
_entity_poly.entity_id
_entity_poly.type
_entity_poly.pdbx_seq_one_letter_code
_entity_poly.pdbx_strand_id
1 'polypeptide(L)'
;MKFLSSFRLFLAVDFLALVCGLEMSPYGCSPEETNVLDAAYGAVNYALMRAIDRTERLIYILEDDYGPEDEILGFDRSTLMVFEAIFGPVYFGTDQPAERERGIAIVHHIQDTLRRYDRGFEAPSFVELRCSEDWVLAEAPEEMNIDLIEPEAWDDRPAHLGGQVIFETNANQRHRCEDSDLYAYKLWVPDSTYGGHDLLVFCPSTFARIWEDPSYSISLRELRSRQLPGHTPLDDICDGNLACSMIHELTHSDVIMEGEPLYDEVGRDNRPAYGWVRITDLGWHYPEKAGSNADSYTFYILGGFALLSSS
;
A
#
# COMPACT_ATOMS: atom_id res chain seq x y z
N MET A 1 -53.63 -44.83 -12.43
CA MET A 1 -53.50 -45.28 -11.03
C MET A 1 -52.16 -44.80 -10.49
N LYS A 2 -52.23 -43.80 -9.61
CA LYS A 2 -51.26 -43.33 -8.59
C LYS A 2 -49.77 -43.14 -8.95
N PHE A 3 -49.45 -41.86 -9.16
CA PHE A 3 -48.20 -41.19 -8.81
C PHE A 3 -47.81 -41.41 -7.33
N LEU A 4 -46.53 -41.70 -7.08
CA LEU A 4 -45.81 -41.49 -5.82
C LEU A 4 -44.45 -40.90 -6.25
N SER A 5 -44.17 -39.59 -6.13
CA SER A 5 -43.86 -38.83 -4.91
C SER A 5 -42.78 -39.49 -4.06
N SER A 6 -41.51 -39.09 -4.29
CA SER A 6 -40.52 -38.89 -3.23
C SER A 6 -39.47 -37.88 -3.68
N PHE A 7 -39.44 -36.78 -2.93
CA PHE A 7 -38.51 -35.66 -2.94
C PHE A 7 -37.04 -36.07 -3.17
N ARG A 8 -36.38 -35.45 -4.16
CA ARG A 8 -34.93 -35.22 -4.12
C ARG A 8 -34.71 -33.81 -3.59
N LEU A 9 -34.30 -33.73 -2.32
CA LEU A 9 -33.77 -32.51 -1.73
C LEU A 9 -32.39 -32.26 -2.37
N PHE A 10 -32.29 -31.21 -3.17
CA PHE A 10 -31.01 -30.67 -3.61
C PHE A 10 -30.30 -30.10 -2.38
N LEU A 11 -29.28 -30.80 -1.89
CA LEU A 11 -28.23 -30.18 -1.10
C LEU A 11 -27.30 -29.47 -2.08
N ALA A 12 -27.66 -28.22 -2.37
CA ALA A 12 -26.70 -27.22 -2.81
C ALA A 12 -25.86 -26.88 -1.57
N VAL A 13 -24.75 -27.59 -1.39
CA VAL A 13 -23.71 -27.25 -0.43
C VAL A 13 -22.54 -26.77 -1.26
N ASP A 14 -22.40 -25.45 -1.32
CA ASP A 14 -21.13 -24.73 -1.31
C ASP A 14 -19.99 -25.33 -2.15
N PHE A 15 -20.21 -25.38 -3.47
CA PHE A 15 -19.17 -25.67 -4.46
C PHE A 15 -19.00 -24.50 -5.45
N LEU A 16 -19.23 -23.28 -4.98
CA LEU A 16 -19.17 -22.03 -5.76
C LEU A 16 -18.30 -20.94 -5.09
N ALA A 17 -17.32 -21.34 -4.28
CA ALA A 17 -16.24 -20.47 -3.78
C ALA A 17 -14.84 -20.96 -4.21
N LEU A 18 -14.79 -21.78 -5.28
CA LEU A 18 -13.55 -22.10 -5.98
C LEU A 18 -13.72 -21.61 -7.41
N VAL A 19 -13.19 -20.42 -7.69
CA VAL A 19 -12.86 -19.79 -8.99
C VAL A 19 -13.13 -18.28 -8.82
N CYS A 20 -12.03 -17.50 -8.77
CA CYS A 20 -11.90 -16.05 -8.59
C CYS A 20 -11.87 -15.53 -7.13
N GLY A 21 -10.68 -15.06 -6.71
CA GLY A 21 -10.44 -14.28 -5.49
C GLY A 21 -9.98 -15.13 -4.31
N LEU A 22 -8.67 -15.14 -4.01
CA LEU A 22 -8.24 -15.36 -2.63
C LEU A 22 -8.71 -14.13 -1.86
N GLU A 23 -9.72 -14.31 -1.00
CA GLU A 23 -10.25 -13.25 -0.14
C GLU A 23 -9.13 -12.88 0.86
N MET A 24 -8.64 -11.63 0.81
CA MET A 24 -7.82 -11.06 1.88
C MET A 24 -8.70 -10.89 3.12
N SER A 25 -9.00 -11.98 3.81
CA SER A 25 -9.83 -11.93 5.01
C SER A 25 -8.98 -11.44 6.19
N PRO A 26 -9.32 -10.31 6.83
CA PRO A 26 -8.58 -9.81 7.97
C PRO A 26 -8.72 -10.75 9.17
N TYR A 27 -7.60 -11.20 9.73
CA TYR A 27 -7.56 -12.06 10.91
C TYR A 27 -7.40 -11.25 12.20
N GLY A 28 -8.06 -11.69 13.27
CA GLY A 28 -7.99 -11.01 14.57
C GLY A 28 -8.63 -9.61 14.55
N CYS A 29 -9.57 -9.37 13.63
CA CYS A 29 -10.27 -8.10 13.46
C CYS A 29 -11.72 -8.20 13.94
N SER A 30 -12.21 -7.16 14.61
CA SER A 30 -13.63 -6.93 14.84
C SER A 30 -14.36 -6.62 13.52
N PRO A 31 -15.69 -6.83 13.45
CA PRO A 31 -16.47 -6.48 12.26
C PRO A 31 -16.29 -5.02 11.83
N GLU A 32 -16.16 -4.09 12.78
CA GLU A 32 -15.92 -2.68 12.53
C GLU A 32 -14.55 -2.44 11.87
N GLU A 33 -13.49 -3.11 12.36
CA GLU A 33 -12.14 -3.03 11.77
C GLU A 33 -12.10 -3.63 10.36
N THR A 34 -12.74 -4.78 10.16
CA THR A 34 -12.87 -5.39 8.83
C THR A 34 -13.55 -4.44 7.85
N ASN A 35 -14.65 -3.80 8.24
CA ASN A 35 -15.38 -2.88 7.36
C ASN A 35 -14.52 -1.67 6.93
N VAL A 36 -13.72 -1.10 7.84
CA VAL A 36 -12.85 0.03 7.48
C VAL A 36 -11.65 -0.41 6.63
N LEU A 37 -11.10 -1.61 6.87
CA LEU A 37 -10.05 -2.19 6.02
C LEU A 37 -10.57 -2.47 4.59
N ASP A 38 -11.75 -3.05 4.45
CA ASP A 38 -12.38 -3.29 3.15
C ASP A 38 -12.62 -1.98 2.38
N ALA A 39 -13.08 -0.95 3.10
CA ALA A 39 -13.26 0.38 2.52
C ALA A 39 -11.93 1.02 2.09
N ALA A 40 -10.88 0.86 2.90
CA ALA A 40 -9.53 1.32 2.56
C ALA A 40 -9.01 0.59 1.31
N TYR A 41 -9.13 -0.74 1.26
CA TYR A 41 -8.70 -1.57 0.13
C TYR A 41 -9.38 -1.14 -1.18
N GLY A 42 -10.71 -0.95 -1.15
CA GLY A 42 -11.44 -0.43 -2.32
C GLY A 42 -10.99 0.98 -2.74
N ALA A 43 -10.60 1.83 -1.79
CA ALA A 43 -10.08 3.15 -2.06
C ALA A 43 -8.67 3.12 -2.68
N VAL A 44 -7.79 2.24 -2.17
CA VAL A 44 -6.45 1.98 -2.71
C VAL A 44 -6.54 1.58 -4.18
N ASN A 45 -7.35 0.56 -4.49
CA ASN A 45 -7.52 0.09 -5.88
C ASN A 45 -7.92 1.24 -6.82
N TYR A 46 -8.95 1.99 -6.43
CA TYR A 46 -9.43 3.09 -7.25
C TYR A 46 -8.38 4.20 -7.43
N ALA A 47 -7.63 4.55 -6.38
CA ALA A 47 -6.59 5.56 -6.46
C ALA A 47 -5.40 5.10 -7.31
N LEU A 48 -4.99 3.83 -7.18
CA LEU A 48 -3.92 3.22 -7.97
C LEU A 48 -4.23 3.27 -9.47
N MET A 49 -5.44 2.86 -9.86
CA MET A 49 -5.89 2.94 -11.25
C MET A 49 -5.86 4.37 -11.81
N ARG A 50 -6.19 5.37 -10.98
CA ARG A 50 -6.08 6.77 -11.39
C ARG A 50 -4.63 7.22 -11.55
N ALA A 51 -3.75 6.82 -10.65
CA ALA A 51 -2.32 7.14 -10.75
C ALA A 51 -1.70 6.57 -12.02
N ILE A 52 -2.08 5.34 -12.37
CA ILE A 52 -1.71 4.66 -13.61
C ILE A 52 -2.19 5.45 -14.84
N ASP A 53 -3.49 5.72 -14.96
CA ASP A 53 -4.05 6.47 -16.10
C ASP A 53 -3.35 7.82 -16.31
N ARG A 54 -3.05 8.51 -15.19
CA ARG A 54 -2.39 9.83 -15.21
C ARG A 54 -0.94 9.73 -15.64
N THR A 55 -0.23 8.69 -15.20
CA THR A 55 1.18 8.48 -15.56
C THR A 55 1.30 8.07 -17.03
N GLU A 56 0.39 7.26 -17.56
CA GLU A 56 0.32 6.96 -19.01
C GLU A 56 0.08 8.22 -19.84
N ARG A 57 -0.81 9.09 -19.37
CA ARG A 57 -1.05 10.39 -20.02
C ARG A 57 0.20 11.27 -19.97
N LEU A 58 0.93 11.26 -18.86
CA LEU A 58 2.18 12.00 -18.72
C LEU A 58 3.25 11.49 -19.69
N ILE A 59 3.41 10.17 -19.84
CA ILE A 59 4.29 9.55 -20.83
C ILE A 59 3.94 10.06 -22.23
N TYR A 60 2.66 9.99 -22.62
CA TYR A 60 2.19 10.49 -23.90
C TYR A 60 2.61 11.96 -24.12
N ILE A 61 2.45 12.82 -23.11
CA ILE A 61 2.80 14.25 -23.22
C ILE A 61 4.30 14.48 -23.35
N LEU A 62 5.12 13.72 -22.62
CA LEU A 62 6.57 13.90 -22.63
C LEU A 62 7.22 13.33 -23.89
N GLU A 63 6.65 12.25 -24.44
CA GLU A 63 7.15 11.60 -25.66
C GLU A 63 6.69 12.30 -26.94
N ASP A 64 5.47 12.83 -26.97
CA ASP A 64 4.89 13.51 -28.13
C ASP A 64 5.51 14.90 -28.36
N ASP A 65 5.53 15.34 -29.62
CA ASP A 65 6.10 16.62 -30.03
C ASP A 65 5.02 17.71 -29.93
N TYR A 66 4.62 18.02 -28.69
CA TYR A 66 3.60 19.05 -28.41
C TYR A 66 4.03 20.41 -28.99
N GLY A 67 3.25 20.90 -29.95
CA GLY A 67 3.42 22.19 -30.58
C GLY A 67 2.77 23.33 -29.80
N PRO A 68 3.01 24.59 -30.21
CA PRO A 68 2.43 25.77 -29.55
C PRO A 68 0.91 25.86 -29.63
N GLU A 69 0.26 25.06 -30.47
CA GLU A 69 -1.19 25.01 -30.66
C GLU A 69 -1.86 23.87 -29.87
N ASP A 70 -1.08 22.98 -29.24
CA ASP A 70 -1.62 21.84 -28.51
C ASP A 70 -2.04 22.24 -27.09
N GLU A 71 -3.24 21.81 -26.70
CA GLU A 71 -3.80 22.11 -25.38
C GLU A 71 -3.31 21.09 -24.35
N ILE A 72 -2.49 21.55 -23.41
CA ILE A 72 -2.18 20.80 -22.18
C ILE A 72 -3.19 21.20 -21.11
N LEU A 73 -4.01 20.23 -20.69
CA LEU A 73 -5.11 20.46 -19.75
C LEU A 73 -4.57 20.77 -18.34
N GLY A 74 -5.37 21.45 -17.53
CA GLY A 74 -4.96 21.85 -16.17
C GLY A 74 -4.57 20.65 -15.30
N PHE A 75 -5.29 19.54 -15.42
CA PHE A 75 -4.96 18.33 -14.70
C PHE A 75 -3.63 17.71 -15.14
N ASP A 76 -3.28 17.75 -16.44
CA ASP A 76 -2.02 17.22 -16.96
C ASP A 76 -0.82 17.99 -16.37
N ARG A 77 -0.94 19.32 -16.29
CA ARG A 77 0.07 20.17 -15.65
C ARG A 77 0.23 19.85 -14.17
N SER A 78 -0.89 19.67 -13.48
CA SER A 78 -0.86 19.33 -12.06
C SER A 78 -0.29 17.94 -11.81
N THR A 79 -0.54 16.96 -12.69
CA THR A 79 0.10 15.64 -12.65
C THR A 79 1.60 15.75 -12.80
N LEU A 80 2.08 16.49 -13.81
CA LEU A 80 3.52 16.73 -13.98
C LEU A 80 4.14 17.41 -12.75
N MET A 81 3.50 18.45 -12.21
CA MET A 81 4.03 19.15 -11.02
C MET A 81 4.11 18.25 -9.79
N VAL A 82 3.09 17.42 -9.54
CA VAL A 82 3.09 16.46 -8.42
C VAL A 82 4.13 15.37 -8.66
N PHE A 83 4.23 14.85 -9.89
CA PHE A 83 5.24 13.88 -10.28
C PHE A 83 6.64 14.42 -10.02
N GLU A 84 6.96 15.61 -10.53
CA GLU A 84 8.29 16.21 -10.41
C GLU A 84 8.64 16.59 -8.98
N ALA A 85 7.64 16.96 -8.17
CA ALA A 85 7.85 17.19 -6.75
C ALA A 85 8.31 15.92 -6.02
N ILE A 86 7.71 14.77 -6.34
CA ILE A 86 7.95 13.50 -5.62
C ILE A 86 9.15 12.73 -6.19
N PHE A 87 9.25 12.62 -7.51
CA PHE A 87 10.23 11.76 -8.20
C PHE A 87 11.36 12.55 -8.87
N GLY A 88 11.34 13.89 -8.76
CA GLY A 88 12.33 14.76 -9.37
C GLY A 88 11.99 15.17 -10.81
N PRO A 89 12.76 16.11 -11.39
CA PRO A 89 12.46 16.72 -12.68
C PRO A 89 12.52 15.70 -13.83
N VAL A 90 11.52 15.75 -14.70
CA VAL A 90 11.42 14.87 -15.89
C VAL A 90 11.15 15.63 -17.18
N TYR A 91 10.69 16.88 -17.08
CA TYR A 91 10.50 17.75 -18.23
C TYR A 91 11.76 18.57 -18.53
N PHE A 92 12.43 18.25 -19.64
CA PHE A 92 13.60 18.96 -20.12
C PHE A 92 13.35 19.49 -21.54
N GLY A 93 13.90 20.67 -21.83
CA GLY A 93 13.81 21.29 -23.15
C GLY A 93 14.48 20.47 -24.25
N THR A 94 14.15 20.76 -25.52
CA THR A 94 14.70 20.07 -26.69
C THR A 94 16.22 20.29 -26.88
N ASP A 95 16.79 21.26 -26.17
CA ASP A 95 18.22 21.55 -26.10
C ASP A 95 19.00 20.58 -25.19
N GLN A 96 18.31 19.72 -24.42
CA GLN A 96 18.89 18.76 -23.47
C GLN A 96 18.39 17.32 -23.73
N PRO A 97 18.74 16.71 -24.87
CA PRO A 97 18.19 15.41 -25.29
C PRO A 97 18.48 14.26 -24.32
N ALA A 98 19.66 14.24 -23.69
CA ALA A 98 20.02 13.20 -22.73
C ALA A 98 19.21 13.28 -21.43
N GLU A 99 18.96 14.49 -20.93
CA GLU A 99 18.13 14.67 -19.72
C GLU A 99 16.66 14.39 -20.04
N ARG A 100 16.17 14.74 -21.24
CA ARG A 100 14.83 14.35 -21.70
C ARG A 100 14.66 12.83 -21.73
N GLU A 101 15.62 12.10 -22.30
CA GLU A 101 15.59 10.64 -22.33
C GLU A 101 15.61 10.04 -20.92
N ARG A 102 16.44 10.58 -20.02
CA ARG A 102 16.46 10.19 -18.61
C ARG A 102 15.13 10.45 -17.92
N GLY A 103 14.53 11.63 -18.11
CA GLY A 103 13.25 12.00 -17.53
C GLY A 103 12.14 11.06 -17.96
N ILE A 104 12.04 10.80 -19.27
CA ILE A 104 11.08 9.83 -19.84
C ILE A 104 11.30 8.44 -19.24
N ALA A 105 12.55 7.98 -19.11
CA ALA A 105 12.85 6.69 -18.51
C ALA A 105 12.42 6.59 -17.04
N ILE A 106 12.54 7.67 -16.25
CA ILE A 106 12.02 7.72 -14.88
C ILE A 106 10.50 7.54 -14.89
N VAL A 107 9.77 8.27 -15.74
CA VAL A 107 8.30 8.15 -15.79
C VAL A 107 7.85 6.74 -16.18
N HIS A 108 8.52 6.11 -17.16
CA HIS A 108 8.27 4.70 -17.50
C HIS A 108 8.54 3.75 -16.34
N HIS A 109 9.64 3.95 -15.60
CA HIS A 109 9.93 3.13 -14.43
C HIS A 109 8.83 3.23 -13.38
N ILE A 110 8.37 4.45 -13.05
CA ILE A 110 7.26 4.63 -12.10
C ILE A 110 5.96 3.99 -12.62
N GLN A 111 5.66 4.14 -13.91
CA GLN A 111 4.51 3.50 -14.56
C GLN A 111 4.55 1.97 -14.43
N ASP A 112 5.70 1.37 -14.71
CA ASP A 112 5.90 -0.08 -14.62
C ASP A 112 5.72 -0.57 -13.18
N THR A 113 6.22 0.18 -12.20
CA THR A 113 6.04 -0.12 -10.77
C THR A 113 4.57 -0.02 -10.35
N LEU A 114 3.84 1.01 -10.79
CA LEU A 114 2.40 1.12 -10.52
C LEU A 114 1.61 -0.03 -11.18
N ARG A 115 1.95 -0.39 -12.41
CA ARG A 115 1.33 -1.53 -13.12
C ARG A 115 1.67 -2.87 -12.46
N ARG A 116 2.85 -3.00 -11.85
CA ARG A 116 3.21 -4.16 -11.05
C ARG A 116 2.35 -4.26 -9.81
N TYR A 117 2.22 -3.15 -9.08
CA TYR A 117 1.36 -3.06 -7.92
C TYR A 117 -0.08 -3.47 -8.28
N ASP A 118 -0.64 -2.94 -9.37
CA ASP A 118 -1.99 -3.28 -9.85
C ASP A 118 -2.17 -4.78 -10.10
N ARG A 119 -1.23 -5.40 -10.81
CA ARG A 119 -1.27 -6.85 -11.05
C ARG A 119 -1.18 -7.67 -9.78
N GLY A 120 -0.30 -7.32 -8.85
CA GLY A 120 -0.17 -8.00 -7.57
C GLY A 120 -1.41 -7.86 -6.70
N PHE A 121 -2.02 -6.67 -6.74
CA PHE A 121 -3.26 -6.35 -6.04
C PHE A 121 -4.46 -7.17 -6.57
N GLU A 122 -4.54 -7.42 -7.88
CA GLU A 122 -5.56 -8.28 -8.50
C GLU A 122 -5.23 -9.78 -8.44
N ALA A 123 -3.97 -10.14 -8.21
CA ALA A 123 -3.53 -11.52 -8.23
C ALA A 123 -4.13 -12.31 -7.04
N PRO A 124 -4.43 -13.61 -7.22
CA PRO A 124 -4.76 -14.51 -6.12
C PRO A 124 -3.49 -14.82 -5.33
N SER A 125 -2.97 -13.81 -4.66
CA SER A 125 -1.73 -13.84 -3.92
C SER A 125 -2.06 -13.75 -2.43
N PHE A 126 -1.42 -14.57 -1.59
CA PHE A 126 -1.77 -14.64 -0.17
C PHE A 126 -1.02 -13.52 0.56
N VAL A 127 -1.74 -12.45 0.85
CA VAL A 127 -1.33 -11.44 1.83
C VAL A 127 -2.25 -11.59 3.03
N GLU A 128 -1.69 -11.93 4.18
CA GLU A 128 -2.45 -12.04 5.42
C GLU A 128 -2.59 -10.63 6.02
N LEU A 129 -3.82 -10.17 6.26
CA LEU A 129 -4.08 -8.91 6.96
C LEU A 129 -4.42 -9.19 8.43
N ARG A 130 -3.85 -8.42 9.35
CA ARG A 130 -4.18 -8.48 10.78
C ARG A 130 -4.44 -7.09 11.36
N CYS A 131 -5.34 -7.02 12.33
CA CYS A 131 -5.65 -5.78 13.07
C CYS A 131 -4.92 -5.65 14.42
N SER A 132 -4.08 -6.62 14.76
CA SER A 132 -3.28 -6.59 15.97
C SER A 132 -2.07 -7.51 15.89
N GLU A 133 -1.20 -7.34 16.88
CA GLU A 133 0.01 -8.14 17.11
C GLU A 133 -0.16 -9.10 18.30
N ASP A 134 -1.38 -9.52 18.61
CA ASP A 134 -1.70 -10.38 19.75
C ASP A 134 -1.07 -11.80 19.67
N TRP A 135 -0.62 -12.18 18.48
CA TRP A 135 0.02 -13.46 18.17
C TRP A 135 1.53 -13.45 18.38
N VAL A 136 2.15 -12.28 18.62
CA VAL A 136 3.58 -12.18 18.96
C VAL A 136 3.73 -12.21 20.47
N LEU A 137 4.21 -13.33 20.99
CA LEU A 137 4.34 -13.57 22.42
C LEU A 137 5.79 -13.42 22.88
N ALA A 138 5.97 -12.81 24.06
CA ALA A 138 7.28 -12.68 24.70
C ALA A 138 7.77 -13.98 25.37
N GLU A 139 6.91 -15.00 25.44
CA GLU A 139 7.20 -16.32 26.00
C GLU A 139 6.60 -17.38 25.07
N ALA A 140 7.32 -18.48 24.85
CA ALA A 140 6.80 -19.65 24.16
C ALA A 140 5.90 -20.48 25.10
N PRO A 141 5.00 -21.35 24.58
CA PRO A 141 4.18 -22.23 25.40
C PRO A 141 5.03 -23.07 26.37
N GLU A 142 4.60 -23.17 27.64
CA GLU A 142 5.36 -23.85 28.70
C GLU A 142 5.76 -25.29 28.32
N GLU A 143 4.89 -25.98 27.56
CA GLU A 143 5.11 -27.36 27.13
C GLU A 143 6.30 -27.53 26.16
N MET A 144 6.70 -26.46 25.48
CA MET A 144 7.82 -26.49 24.53
C MET A 144 9.18 -26.36 25.21
N ASN A 145 9.23 -25.85 26.44
CA ASN A 145 10.47 -25.66 27.21
C ASN A 145 11.55 -24.92 26.38
N ILE A 146 11.13 -23.82 25.76
CA ILE A 146 11.97 -22.90 24.97
C ILE A 146 12.15 -21.63 25.78
N ASP A 147 13.39 -21.28 26.08
CA ASP A 147 13.73 -19.98 26.65
C ASP A 147 14.01 -19.00 25.50
N LEU A 148 13.18 -17.97 25.36
CA LEU A 148 13.40 -16.90 24.38
C LEU A 148 14.45 -15.92 24.92
N ILE A 149 15.40 -15.53 24.06
CA ILE A 149 16.45 -14.56 24.40
C ILE A 149 16.21 -13.30 23.59
N GLU A 150 16.03 -12.15 24.24
CA GLU A 150 15.88 -10.87 23.52
C GLU A 150 16.96 -10.68 22.43
N PRO A 151 16.58 -10.33 21.19
CA PRO A 151 15.27 -9.85 20.76
C PRO A 151 14.38 -10.94 20.12
N GLU A 152 14.34 -12.15 20.64
CA GLU A 152 13.45 -13.21 20.12
C GLU A 152 12.01 -13.04 20.61
N ALA A 153 11.06 -13.40 19.75
CA ALA A 153 9.65 -13.56 20.10
C ALA A 153 9.10 -14.88 19.54
N TRP A 154 7.99 -15.33 20.12
CA TRP A 154 7.25 -16.49 19.67
C TRP A 154 6.10 -16.06 18.76
N ASP A 155 6.04 -16.63 17.57
CA ASP A 155 4.89 -16.52 16.68
C ASP A 155 3.87 -17.60 17.05
N ASP A 156 2.76 -17.21 17.69
CA ASP A 156 1.72 -18.16 18.10
C ASP A 156 0.68 -18.43 17.00
N ARG A 157 0.89 -17.94 15.77
CA ARG A 157 0.00 -18.29 14.66
C ARG A 157 0.05 -19.79 14.38
N PRO A 158 -1.01 -20.37 13.79
CA PRO A 158 -0.99 -21.78 13.40
C PRO A 158 0.20 -22.14 12.49
N ALA A 159 0.79 -23.32 12.70
CA ALA A 159 1.95 -23.78 11.93
C ALA A 159 1.73 -23.83 10.41
N HIS A 160 0.49 -24.05 9.94
CA HIS A 160 0.19 -24.03 8.50
C HIS A 160 0.31 -22.62 7.88
N LEU A 161 0.18 -21.58 8.70
CA LEU A 161 0.46 -20.19 8.37
C LEU A 161 1.92 -19.80 8.69
N GLY A 162 2.81 -20.77 8.96
CA GLY A 162 4.22 -20.50 9.26
C GLY A 162 4.49 -19.95 10.66
N GLY A 163 3.51 -19.96 11.56
CA GLY A 163 3.73 -19.72 12.99
C GLY A 163 4.16 -20.96 13.76
N GLN A 164 4.03 -20.93 15.07
CA GLN A 164 4.61 -21.89 16.02
C GLN A 164 6.14 -21.97 15.91
N VAL A 165 6.78 -20.81 15.75
CA VAL A 165 8.23 -20.68 15.56
C VAL A 165 8.78 -19.49 16.34
N ILE A 166 10.07 -19.54 16.63
CA ILE A 166 10.82 -18.40 17.15
C ILE A 166 11.22 -17.53 15.96
N PHE A 167 11.06 -16.23 16.09
CA PHE A 167 11.62 -15.27 15.14
C PHE A 167 12.34 -14.13 15.87
N GLU A 168 13.35 -13.56 15.22
CA GLU A 168 14.12 -12.45 15.75
C GLU A 168 13.37 -11.13 15.46
N THR A 169 12.93 -10.40 16.48
CA THR A 169 12.29 -9.08 16.37
C THR A 169 13.32 -7.97 16.10
N ASN A 170 14.36 -8.27 15.31
CA ASN A 170 15.58 -7.47 15.16
C ASN A 170 15.35 -5.98 14.86
N ALA A 171 16.41 -5.18 14.92
CA ALA A 171 16.40 -3.71 14.72
C ALA A 171 15.70 -3.16 13.46
N ASN A 172 15.36 -3.99 12.47
CA ASN A 172 14.56 -3.63 11.28
C ASN A 172 13.05 -3.94 11.44
N GLN A 173 12.66 -4.70 12.47
CA GLN A 173 11.30 -5.00 12.95
C GLN A 173 11.08 -4.37 14.33
N ARG A 174 11.72 -3.21 14.58
CA ARG A 174 11.90 -2.54 15.89
C ARG A 174 10.63 -1.97 16.53
N HIS A 175 9.50 -2.50 16.14
CA HIS A 175 8.36 -1.69 15.76
C HIS A 175 7.11 -2.54 15.93
N ARG A 176 7.07 -3.20 17.08
CA ARG A 176 5.85 -3.73 17.64
C ARG A 176 4.83 -2.62 17.74
N CYS A 177 3.57 -2.97 17.60
CA CYS A 177 2.49 -2.00 17.76
C CYS A 177 2.47 -1.39 19.16
N GLU A 178 3.04 -2.09 20.15
CA GLU A 178 3.13 -1.63 21.55
C GLU A 178 4.33 -0.70 21.82
N ASP A 179 5.39 -0.77 21.00
CA ASP A 179 6.67 -0.11 21.28
C ASP A 179 6.92 1.15 20.42
N SER A 180 5.95 1.55 19.59
CA SER A 180 6.13 2.64 18.63
C SER A 180 4.82 3.32 18.21
N ASP A 181 4.91 4.56 17.72
CA ASP A 181 3.80 5.32 17.13
C ASP A 181 3.46 4.84 15.71
N LEU A 182 3.59 3.53 15.44
CA LEU A 182 3.35 2.98 14.11
C LEU A 182 1.88 2.78 13.83
N TYR A 183 1.56 2.92 12.53
CA TYR A 183 0.23 2.65 12.03
C TYR A 183 0.07 1.22 11.53
N ALA A 184 1.09 0.71 10.86
CA ALA A 184 1.13 -0.64 10.35
C ALA A 184 2.59 -1.06 10.11
N TYR A 185 2.81 -2.34 9.83
CA TYR A 185 4.07 -2.86 9.32
C TYR A 185 3.84 -4.13 8.50
N LYS A 186 4.81 -4.44 7.62
CA LYS A 186 4.89 -5.70 6.87
C LYS A 186 5.91 -6.67 7.47
N LEU A 187 5.58 -7.95 7.48
CA LEU A 187 6.47 -9.06 7.81
C LEU A 187 6.45 -10.11 6.68
N TRP A 188 7.63 -10.62 6.28
CA TRP A 188 7.71 -11.79 5.41
C TRP A 188 7.72 -13.08 6.23
N VAL A 189 6.89 -14.05 5.85
CA VAL A 189 6.71 -15.34 6.54
C VAL A 189 7.15 -16.47 5.62
N PRO A 190 8.41 -16.93 5.68
CA PRO A 190 8.98 -17.88 4.72
C PRO A 190 8.39 -19.30 4.85
N ASP A 191 8.13 -19.75 6.07
CA ASP A 191 7.84 -21.17 6.38
C ASP A 191 6.34 -21.49 6.44
N SER A 192 5.54 -20.90 5.56
CA SER A 192 4.11 -21.21 5.46
C SER A 192 3.82 -22.34 4.46
N THR A 193 2.68 -23.03 4.62
CA THR A 193 2.23 -24.06 3.66
C THR A 193 1.95 -23.51 2.25
N TYR A 194 1.92 -22.19 2.11
CA TYR A 194 1.77 -21.46 0.85
C TYR A 194 3.10 -21.17 0.13
N GLY A 195 4.25 -21.60 0.68
CA GLY A 195 5.57 -21.39 0.05
C GLY A 195 6.16 -19.99 0.30
N GLY A 196 5.75 -19.37 1.40
CA GLY A 196 6.10 -17.99 1.76
C GLY A 196 4.95 -17.02 1.53
N HIS A 197 4.69 -16.10 2.46
CA HIS A 197 3.70 -15.03 2.27
C HIS A 197 4.04 -13.76 3.04
N ASP A 198 3.42 -12.65 2.63
CA ASP A 198 3.49 -11.40 3.38
C ASP A 198 2.34 -11.28 4.38
N LEU A 199 2.69 -10.85 5.59
CA LEU A 199 1.78 -10.49 6.65
C LEU A 199 1.80 -8.98 6.82
N LEU A 200 0.65 -8.32 6.70
CA LEU A 200 0.48 -6.89 6.99
C LEU A 200 -0.29 -6.76 8.30
N VAL A 201 0.34 -6.12 9.27
CA VAL A 201 -0.23 -5.89 10.61
C VAL A 201 -0.58 -4.41 10.73
N PHE A 202 -1.86 -4.11 10.90
CA PHE A 202 -2.34 -2.78 11.27
C PHE A 202 -2.40 -2.68 12.78
N CYS A 203 -1.78 -1.64 13.35
CA CYS A 203 -1.70 -1.48 14.79
C CYS A 203 -3.01 -0.99 15.41
N PRO A 204 -3.36 -1.42 16.63
CA PRO A 204 -4.56 -0.95 17.34
C PRO A 204 -4.65 0.59 17.47
N SER A 205 -3.49 1.26 17.55
CA SER A 205 -3.36 2.73 17.54
C SER A 205 -4.00 3.39 16.32
N THR A 206 -3.91 2.75 15.14
CA THR A 206 -4.51 3.23 13.89
C THR A 206 -6.02 3.26 13.99
N PHE A 207 -6.61 2.18 14.47
CA PHE A 207 -8.06 2.09 14.62
C PHE A 207 -8.56 3.00 15.75
N ALA A 208 -7.83 3.11 16.86
CA ALA A 208 -8.12 4.06 17.94
C ALA A 208 -8.26 5.50 17.41
N ARG A 209 -7.31 5.96 16.60
CA ARG A 209 -7.37 7.28 15.96
C ARG A 209 -8.58 7.45 15.05
N ILE A 210 -8.89 6.43 14.25
CA ILE A 210 -10.06 6.42 13.37
C ILE A 210 -11.36 6.55 14.18
N TRP A 211 -11.47 5.88 15.32
CA TRP A 211 -12.67 5.96 16.16
C TRP A 211 -12.77 7.28 16.92
N GLU A 212 -11.64 7.86 17.34
CA GLU A 212 -11.58 9.17 17.98
C GLU A 212 -11.96 10.30 17.01
N ASP A 213 -11.43 10.23 15.78
CA ASP A 213 -11.81 11.12 14.70
C ASP A 213 -12.01 10.34 13.38
N PRO A 214 -13.27 10.04 13.03
CA PRO A 214 -13.62 9.37 11.76
C PRO A 214 -13.17 10.13 10.51
N SER A 215 -12.68 11.38 10.66
CA SER A 215 -12.06 12.10 9.56
C SER A 215 -10.81 11.40 9.01
N TYR A 216 -10.15 10.57 9.81
CA TYR A 216 -9.00 9.77 9.39
C TYR A 216 -9.38 8.52 8.58
N SER A 217 -10.61 8.01 8.70
CA SER A 217 -11.11 6.91 7.87
C SER A 217 -11.99 7.36 6.71
N ILE A 218 -11.95 8.65 6.36
CA ILE A 218 -12.73 9.15 5.23
C ILE A 218 -12.25 8.39 4.00
N SER A 219 -13.19 7.73 3.31
CA SER A 219 -12.87 7.09 2.05
C SER A 219 -12.23 8.12 1.13
N LEU A 220 -11.24 7.73 0.33
CA LEU A 220 -10.64 8.66 -0.63
C LEU A 220 -11.76 9.35 -1.45
N ARG A 221 -12.81 8.62 -1.85
CA ARG A 221 -14.01 9.17 -2.52
C ARG A 221 -14.66 10.36 -1.81
N GLU A 222 -14.76 10.33 -0.48
CA GLU A 222 -15.31 11.42 0.32
C GLU A 222 -14.33 12.57 0.52
N LEU A 223 -13.00 12.32 0.52
CA LEU A 223 -12.01 13.41 0.48
C LEU A 223 -12.21 14.29 -0.77
N ARG A 224 -12.63 13.72 -1.90
CA ARG A 224 -12.94 14.49 -3.12
C ARG A 224 -14.14 15.41 -2.99
N SER A 225 -15.13 15.05 -2.19
CA SER A 225 -16.36 15.84 -2.04
C SER A 225 -16.25 16.91 -0.96
N ARG A 226 -15.22 16.82 -0.10
CA ARG A 226 -14.91 17.85 0.87
C ARG A 226 -14.20 19.02 0.19
N GLN A 227 -14.72 20.23 0.40
CA GLN A 227 -13.90 21.43 0.25
C GLN A 227 -12.85 21.40 1.35
N LEU A 228 -11.68 20.87 1.03
CA LEU A 228 -10.51 21.05 1.87
C LEU A 228 -10.26 22.56 1.96
N PRO A 229 -10.05 23.12 3.17
CA PRO A 229 -9.56 24.48 3.31
C PRO A 229 -8.35 24.66 2.39
N GLY A 230 -8.28 25.79 1.68
CA GLY A 230 -7.12 26.11 0.86
C GLY A 230 -5.86 25.98 1.72
N HIS A 231 -4.87 25.20 1.22
CA HIS A 231 -3.62 24.82 1.89
C HIS A 231 -3.67 23.64 2.87
N THR A 232 -4.63 22.72 2.79
CA THR A 232 -4.52 21.45 3.55
C THR A 232 -3.31 20.65 3.03
N PRO A 233 -2.25 20.43 3.83
CA PRO A 233 -1.12 19.59 3.46
C PRO A 233 -1.58 18.17 3.17
N LEU A 234 -0.95 17.49 2.20
CA LEU A 234 -1.20 16.06 1.96
C LEU A 234 -0.85 15.21 3.18
N ASP A 235 0.12 15.65 3.98
CA ASP A 235 0.48 15.01 5.26
C ASP A 235 -0.73 14.91 6.20
N ASP A 236 -1.55 15.96 6.30
CA ASP A 236 -2.74 15.97 7.16
C ASP A 236 -3.83 15.02 6.66
N ILE A 237 -3.81 14.69 5.37
CA ILE A 237 -4.72 13.69 4.77
C ILE A 237 -4.22 12.28 5.03
N CYS A 238 -2.90 12.08 5.05
CA CYS A 238 -2.30 10.77 5.24
C CYS A 238 -2.06 10.35 6.66
N ASP A 239 -1.82 11.30 7.56
CA ASP A 239 -1.58 10.98 8.96
C ASP A 239 -2.79 10.24 9.54
N GLY A 240 -2.60 8.98 9.93
CA GLY A 240 -3.68 8.14 10.45
C GLY A 240 -4.71 7.65 9.40
N ASN A 241 -4.52 7.92 8.11
CA ASN A 241 -5.43 7.41 7.08
C ASN A 241 -5.08 5.98 6.67
N LEU A 242 -6.02 5.07 6.92
CA LEU A 242 -5.85 3.64 6.68
C LEU A 242 -5.51 3.30 5.23
N ALA A 243 -6.03 4.06 4.25
CA ALA A 243 -5.68 3.84 2.85
C ALA A 243 -4.24 4.26 2.54
N CYS A 244 -3.71 5.32 3.19
CA CYS A 244 -2.29 5.69 3.05
C CYS A 244 -1.40 4.59 3.64
N SER A 245 -1.66 4.16 4.87
CA SER A 245 -0.90 3.07 5.51
C SER A 245 -0.99 1.80 4.68
N MET A 246 -2.17 1.47 4.15
CA MET A 246 -2.32 0.29 3.29
C MET A 246 -1.54 0.40 1.99
N ILE A 247 -1.53 1.56 1.31
CA ILE A 247 -0.70 1.75 0.12
C ILE A 247 0.77 1.53 0.46
N HIS A 248 1.24 2.19 1.52
CA HIS A 248 2.61 2.11 2.00
C HIS A 248 3.03 0.66 2.24
N GLU A 249 2.32 -0.06 3.11
CA GLU A 249 2.68 -1.43 3.47
C GLU A 249 2.55 -2.43 2.32
N LEU A 250 1.53 -2.28 1.45
CA LEU A 250 1.40 -3.14 0.28
C LEU A 250 2.55 -2.93 -0.71
N THR A 251 3.12 -1.73 -0.80
CA THR A 251 4.32 -1.52 -1.63
C THR A 251 5.58 -2.14 -1.05
N HIS A 252 5.62 -2.50 0.24
CA HIS A 252 6.70 -3.31 0.80
C HIS A 252 6.51 -4.81 0.54
N SER A 253 5.32 -5.26 0.16
CA SER A 253 5.05 -6.69 -0.05
C SER A 253 5.80 -7.24 -1.26
N ASP A 254 6.58 -8.29 -1.04
CA ASP A 254 7.25 -9.05 -2.09
C ASP A 254 6.23 -9.75 -3.00
N VAL A 255 5.13 -10.22 -2.41
CA VAL A 255 4.05 -10.87 -3.13
C VAL A 255 3.33 -9.90 -4.06
N ILE A 256 2.96 -8.72 -3.56
CA ILE A 256 2.25 -7.69 -4.34
C ILE A 256 3.18 -7.03 -5.36
N MET A 257 4.44 -6.81 -5.00
CA MET A 257 5.42 -6.16 -5.87
C MET A 257 6.26 -7.15 -6.67
N GLU A 258 5.75 -8.36 -6.95
CA GLU A 258 6.37 -9.40 -7.80
C GLU A 258 7.88 -9.65 -7.52
N GLY A 259 8.28 -9.62 -6.24
CA GLY A 259 9.66 -9.84 -5.78
C GLY A 259 10.57 -8.60 -5.83
N GLU A 260 10.01 -7.43 -6.10
CA GLU A 260 10.70 -6.14 -6.14
C GLU A 260 9.98 -5.12 -5.24
N PRO A 261 9.98 -5.32 -3.91
CA PRO A 261 9.33 -4.41 -2.98
C PRO A 261 10.00 -3.04 -2.95
N LEU A 262 9.23 -2.03 -2.54
CA LEU A 262 9.74 -0.70 -2.21
C LEU A 262 10.28 -0.69 -0.78
N TYR A 263 11.01 0.37 -0.43
CA TYR A 263 11.74 0.50 0.83
C TYR A 263 11.42 1.82 1.52
N ASP A 264 11.79 1.89 2.79
CA ASP A 264 11.83 3.12 3.56
C ASP A 264 13.15 3.85 3.30
N GLU A 265 13.21 4.51 2.16
CA GLU A 265 14.44 5.11 1.68
C GLU A 265 14.88 6.25 2.58
N VAL A 266 16.19 6.32 2.82
CA VAL A 266 16.78 7.28 3.73
C VAL A 266 17.25 8.51 2.95
N GLY A 267 16.74 9.68 3.36
CA GLY A 267 17.10 10.98 2.81
C GLY A 267 18.43 11.53 3.33
N ARG A 268 18.70 12.80 3.04
CA ARG A 268 19.96 13.47 3.42
C ARG A 268 20.16 13.64 4.92
N ASP A 269 19.07 13.72 5.68
CA ASP A 269 19.08 13.86 7.14
C ASP A 269 19.33 12.53 7.87
N ASN A 270 19.60 11.45 7.11
CA ASN A 270 19.79 10.09 7.61
C ASN A 270 18.55 9.58 8.37
N ARG A 271 17.36 10.01 7.95
CA ARG A 271 16.07 9.49 8.43
C ARG A 271 15.26 8.90 7.26
N PRO A 272 14.38 7.93 7.52
CA PRO A 272 13.40 7.47 6.54
C PRO A 272 12.61 8.64 5.96
N ALA A 273 12.40 8.62 4.65
CA ALA A 273 11.72 9.65 3.91
C ALA A 273 10.19 9.52 4.01
N TYR A 274 9.66 9.71 5.23
CA TYR A 274 8.23 9.79 5.48
C TYR A 274 7.73 11.24 5.47
N GLY A 275 6.56 11.44 4.85
CA GLY A 275 5.85 12.70 4.69
C GLY A 275 6.33 13.54 3.52
N TRP A 276 5.47 14.46 3.07
CA TRP A 276 5.64 15.33 1.90
C TRP A 276 7.01 16.01 1.85
N VAL A 277 7.44 16.59 2.98
CA VAL A 277 8.71 17.32 3.05
C VAL A 277 9.90 16.42 2.74
N ARG A 278 9.90 15.18 3.25
CA ARG A 278 11.04 14.27 3.06
C ARG A 278 11.00 13.57 1.71
N ILE A 279 9.83 13.17 1.23
CA ILE A 279 9.73 12.54 -0.10
C ILE A 279 10.11 13.54 -1.20
N THR A 280 9.78 14.82 -1.05
CA THR A 280 10.15 15.84 -2.03
C THR A 280 11.64 16.20 -1.95
N ASP A 281 12.24 16.21 -0.76
CA ASP A 281 13.71 16.30 -0.61
C ASP A 281 14.41 15.09 -1.26
N LEU A 282 13.84 13.89 -1.07
CA LEU A 282 14.32 12.65 -1.66
C LEU A 282 14.25 12.71 -3.19
N GLY A 283 13.11 13.11 -3.77
CA GLY A 283 12.94 13.26 -5.22
C GLY A 283 13.90 14.27 -5.83
N TRP A 284 14.15 15.38 -5.14
CA TRP A 284 15.06 16.42 -5.65
C TRP A 284 16.53 16.02 -5.61
N HIS A 285 16.94 15.24 -4.60
CA HIS A 285 18.35 14.93 -4.35
C HIS A 285 18.76 13.51 -4.74
N TYR A 286 17.84 12.56 -4.73
CA TYR A 286 18.01 11.14 -5.01
C TYR A 286 16.80 10.56 -5.77
N PRO A 287 16.54 11.01 -7.03
CA PRO A 287 15.40 10.54 -7.83
C PRO A 287 15.26 9.01 -7.91
N GLU A 288 16.39 8.30 -7.99
CA GLU A 288 16.43 6.84 -8.01
C GLU A 288 15.88 6.22 -6.72
N LYS A 289 16.19 6.82 -5.56
CA LYS A 289 15.63 6.39 -4.27
C LYS A 289 14.16 6.76 -4.15
N ALA A 290 13.77 7.92 -4.67
CA ALA A 290 12.35 8.27 -4.68
C ALA A 290 11.52 7.25 -5.49
N GLY A 291 12.08 6.69 -6.56
CA GLY A 291 11.49 5.61 -7.35
C GLY A 291 11.43 4.24 -6.65
N SER A 292 12.17 4.05 -5.56
CA SER A 292 12.15 2.85 -4.70
C SER A 292 11.53 3.08 -3.32
N ASN A 293 10.95 4.26 -3.04
CA ASN A 293 10.44 4.62 -1.71
C ASN A 293 8.92 4.41 -1.58
N ALA A 294 8.48 3.63 -0.58
CA ALA A 294 7.05 3.31 -0.38
C ALA A 294 6.16 4.56 -0.19
N ASP A 295 6.65 5.53 0.58
CA ASP A 295 5.88 6.75 0.86
C ASP A 295 5.77 7.68 -0.36
N SER A 296 6.75 7.67 -1.26
CA SER A 296 6.68 8.41 -2.52
C SER A 296 5.50 7.93 -3.38
N TYR A 297 5.29 6.61 -3.47
CA TYR A 297 4.14 6.05 -4.19
C TYR A 297 2.83 6.29 -3.45
N THR A 298 2.84 6.23 -2.12
CA THR A 298 1.67 6.58 -1.30
C THR A 298 1.17 7.98 -1.64
N PHE A 299 2.03 8.99 -1.56
CA PHE A 299 1.65 10.37 -1.87
C PHE A 299 1.34 10.59 -3.34
N TYR A 300 2.00 9.90 -4.27
CA TYR A 300 1.70 10.03 -5.69
C TYR A 300 0.33 9.45 -6.05
N ILE A 301 0.02 8.24 -5.56
CA ILE A 301 -1.26 7.57 -5.76
C ILE A 301 -2.41 8.41 -5.19
N LEU A 302 -2.20 9.00 -4.02
CA LEU A 302 -3.18 9.88 -3.39
C LEU A 302 -3.30 11.23 -4.07
N GLY A 303 -2.17 11.84 -4.46
CA GLY A 303 -2.14 13.10 -5.20
C GLY A 303 -2.96 12.98 -6.48
N GLY A 304 -2.75 11.91 -7.24
CA GLY A 304 -3.50 11.56 -8.46
C GLY A 304 -5.01 11.50 -8.25
N PHE A 305 -5.44 11.17 -7.03
CA PHE A 305 -6.83 11.00 -6.65
C PHE A 305 -7.45 12.28 -6.02
N ALA A 306 -6.77 12.91 -5.05
CA ALA A 306 -7.30 13.99 -4.21
C ALA A 306 -7.12 15.39 -4.81
N LEU A 307 -6.01 15.64 -5.53
CA LEU A 307 -5.64 16.98 -5.99
C LEU A 307 -5.94 17.24 -7.47
N LEU A 308 -6.06 16.20 -8.29
CA LEU A 308 -6.05 16.32 -9.77
C LEU A 308 -7.39 15.95 -10.42
N SER A 309 -8.47 15.97 -9.62
CA SER A 309 -9.84 15.69 -10.08
C SER A 309 -10.81 16.87 -9.90
N SER A 310 -10.31 18.02 -9.44
CA SER A 310 -11.06 19.29 -9.37
C SER A 310 -10.77 20.18 -10.57
N SER A 311 -11.25 19.77 -11.74
CA SER A 311 -11.60 20.64 -12.89
C SER A 311 -12.17 19.79 -14.01
#